data_AF-A0A4Z2GQS1-F1
#
_entry.id   AF-A0A4Z2GQS1-F1
#
_cell.length_a   1.000
_cell.length_b   1.000
_cell.length_c   1.000
_cell.angle_alpha   90.00
_cell.angle_beta   90.00
_cell.angle_gamma   90.00
#
_symmetry.space_group_name_H-M   'P 1'
#
loop_
_entity.id
_entity.type
_entity.pdbx_description
1 polymer ?
#
loop_
_entity_poly.entity_id
_entity_poly.type
_entity_poly.pdbx_seq_one_letter_code
_entity_poly.pdbx_strand_id
1 'polypeptide(L)'
;MWDGVGPFPELSEPPKGIQMLWHPTIVKPYLTLLSECSNPDTLEGAAGALQNLAAGSWKWSVYIRAAVRKEKGLPILVELLRIDNDRVVCAVATALRNMALDIRNKELIGTELSPSV
;
A
#
# COMPACT_ATOMS: atom_id res chain seq x y z
N MET A 1 -18.11 -4.45 -11.29
CA MET A 1 -16.68 -4.53 -10.97
C MET A 1 -16.12 -3.12 -11.15
N TRP A 2 -15.49 -2.52 -10.14
CA TRP A 2 -14.99 -1.14 -10.24
C TRP A 2 -13.75 -1.10 -11.13
N ASP A 3 -13.69 -0.15 -12.07
CA ASP A 3 -12.63 0.00 -13.08
C ASP A 3 -11.33 0.61 -12.52
N GLY A 4 -11.36 1.09 -11.28
CA GLY A 4 -10.23 1.73 -10.62
C GLY A 4 -9.85 3.11 -11.14
N VAL A 5 -10.67 3.68 -12.02
CA VAL A 5 -10.52 5.04 -12.56
C VAL A 5 -11.49 5.97 -11.84
N GLY A 6 -12.68 5.50 -11.49
CA GLY A 6 -13.68 6.28 -10.73
C GLY A 6 -13.26 6.63 -9.29
N PRO A 7 -14.01 7.52 -8.61
CA PRO A 7 -13.91 7.67 -7.17
C PRO A 7 -14.15 6.32 -6.49
N PHE A 8 -13.58 6.12 -5.30
CA PHE A 8 -13.99 4.99 -4.47
C PHE A 8 -15.52 5.07 -4.32
N PRO A 9 -16.27 3.95 -4.38
CA PRO A 9 -17.71 4.02 -4.21
C PRO A 9 -17.98 4.80 -2.93
N GLU A 10 -18.69 5.92 -3.08
CA GLU A 10 -19.02 6.78 -1.96
C GLU A 10 -19.78 5.92 -0.96
N LEU A 11 -19.12 5.55 0.14
CA LEU A 11 -19.86 5.30 1.35
C LEU A 11 -20.41 6.68 1.72
N SER A 12 -21.73 6.80 1.70
CA SER A 12 -22.47 8.02 2.04
C SER A 12 -22.12 8.60 3.41
N GLU A 13 -21.35 7.86 4.22
CA GLU A 13 -20.78 8.29 5.50
C GLU A 13 -19.30 7.87 5.62
N PRO A 14 -18.48 8.63 6.37
CA PRO A 14 -17.11 8.22 6.72
C PRO A 14 -17.10 6.85 7.40
N PRO A 15 -16.04 6.02 7.20
CA PRO A 15 -15.93 4.73 7.87
C PRO A 15 -15.88 4.92 9.39
N LYS A 16 -16.62 4.08 10.13
CA LYS A 16 -16.68 4.12 11.60
C LYS A 16 -16.37 2.75 12.20
N GLY A 17 -15.79 2.76 13.40
CA GLY A 17 -15.48 1.53 14.14
C GLY A 17 -14.61 0.58 13.32
N ILE A 18 -15.02 -0.68 13.25
CA ILE A 18 -14.26 -1.74 12.57
C ILE A 18 -14.05 -1.48 11.07
N GLN A 19 -14.94 -0.72 10.41
CA GLN A 19 -14.81 -0.40 8.99
C GLN A 19 -13.52 0.36 8.68
N MET A 20 -12.98 1.10 9.65
CA MET A 20 -11.73 1.84 9.49
C MET A 20 -10.54 0.90 9.21
N LEU A 21 -10.61 -0.37 9.61
CA LEU A 21 -9.51 -1.31 9.43
C LEU A 21 -9.23 -1.64 7.95
N TRP A 22 -10.25 -1.61 7.09
CA TRP A 22 -10.12 -1.98 5.67
C TRP A 22 -10.54 -0.87 4.69
N HIS A 23 -11.01 0.27 5.20
CA HIS A 23 -11.40 1.38 4.35
C HIS A 23 -10.17 2.06 3.72
N PRO A 24 -10.21 2.50 2.44
CA PRO A 24 -9.06 3.09 1.74
C PRO A 24 -8.41 4.29 2.43
N THR A 25 -9.16 5.02 3.25
CA THR A 25 -8.64 6.15 4.05
C THR A 25 -7.56 5.73 5.05
N ILE A 26 -7.46 4.45 5.41
CA ILE A 26 -6.41 3.94 6.30
C ILE A 26 -5.03 3.95 5.65
N VAL A 27 -4.97 4.02 4.32
CA VAL A 27 -3.71 4.01 3.57
C VAL A 27 -2.83 5.20 3.94
N LYS A 28 -3.39 6.40 3.98
CA LYS A 28 -2.62 7.62 4.22
C LYS A 28 -1.88 7.61 5.59
N PRO A 29 -2.53 7.27 6.73
CA PRO A 29 -1.83 7.08 7.99
C PRO A 29 -0.66 6.09 7.92
N TYR A 30 -0.84 4.94 7.26
CA TYR A 30 0.25 3.97 7.11
C TYR A 30 1.39 4.50 6.24
N LEU A 31 1.08 5.19 5.13
CA LEU A 31 2.11 5.80 4.29
C LEU A 31 2.88 6.90 5.04
N THR A 32 2.21 7.72 5.86
CA THR A 32 2.86 8.71 6.73
C THR A 32 3.82 8.04 7.72
N LEU A 33 3.41 6.95 8.38
CA LEU A 33 4.31 6.19 9.25
C LEU A 33 5.53 5.65 8.48
N LEU A 34 5.31 5.13 7.28
CA LEU A 34 6.38 4.58 6.44
C LEU A 34 7.36 5.64 5.94
N SER A 35 6.92 6.89 5.74
CA SER A 35 7.79 7.99 5.28
C SER A 35 8.49 8.75 6.41
N GLU A 36 7.88 8.83 7.60
CA GLU A 36 8.35 9.73 8.67
C GLU A 36 8.98 8.98 9.85
N CYS A 37 8.72 7.68 10.02
CA CYS A 37 9.25 6.92 11.14
C CYS A 37 10.62 6.30 10.82
N SER A 38 11.50 6.24 11.83
CA SER A 38 12.78 5.51 11.76
C SER A 38 12.80 4.26 12.65
N ASN A 39 11.77 4.03 13.47
CA ASN A 39 11.67 2.84 14.31
C ASN A 39 11.35 1.61 13.43
N PRO A 40 12.23 0.59 13.38
CA PRO A 40 12.02 -0.55 12.50
C PRO A 40 10.77 -1.37 12.79
N ASP A 41 10.38 -1.52 14.06
CA ASP A 41 9.19 -2.29 14.42
C ASP A 41 7.90 -1.58 13.96
N THR A 42 7.86 -0.25 14.01
CA THR A 42 6.77 0.55 13.46
C THR A 42 6.70 0.44 11.93
N LEU A 43 7.85 0.51 11.24
CA LEU A 43 7.92 0.37 9.79
C LEU A 43 7.47 -1.04 9.34
N GLU A 44 7.96 -2.07 10.01
CA GLU A 44 7.57 -3.47 9.80
C GLU A 44 6.06 -3.64 10.01
N GLY A 45 5.52 -3.11 11.11
CA GLY A 45 4.10 -3.17 11.43
C GLY A 45 3.21 -2.46 10.40
N ALA A 46 3.59 -1.25 9.95
CA ALA A 46 2.85 -0.51 8.95
C ALA A 46 2.88 -1.20 7.57
N ALA A 47 4.05 -1.71 7.15
CA ALA A 47 4.18 -2.47 5.92
C ALA A 47 3.40 -3.79 5.98
N GLY A 48 3.42 -4.48 7.12
CA GLY A 48 2.65 -5.69 7.38
C GLY A 48 1.13 -5.45 7.34
N ALA A 49 0.67 -4.31 7.85
CA ALA A 49 -0.74 -3.93 7.74
C ALA A 49 -1.16 -3.72 6.28
N LEU A 50 -0.38 -2.95 5.50
CA LEU A 50 -0.65 -2.75 4.06
C LEU A 50 -0.59 -4.06 3.27
N GLN A 51 0.33 -4.95 3.61
CA GLN A 51 0.43 -6.28 3.05
C GLN A 51 -0.88 -7.07 3.24
N ASN A 52 -1.38 -7.13 4.47
CA ASN A 52 -2.62 -7.84 4.80
C ASN A 52 -3.83 -7.24 4.06
N LEU A 53 -3.92 -5.92 4.02
CA LEU A 53 -5.02 -5.22 3.37
C LEU A 53 -5.02 -5.38 1.85
N ALA A 54 -3.85 -5.45 1.23
CA ALA A 54 -3.71 -5.65 -0.22
C ALA A 54 -3.89 -7.10 -0.67
N ALA A 55 -4.01 -8.07 0.24
CA ALA A 55 -4.03 -9.48 -0.07
C ALA A 55 -5.36 -9.94 -0.73
N GLY A 56 -5.26 -10.84 -1.71
CA GLY A 56 -6.41 -11.49 -2.33
C GLY A 56 -7.24 -10.60 -3.27
N SER A 57 -8.43 -11.09 -3.59
CA SER A 57 -9.36 -10.49 -4.58
C SER A 57 -10.57 -9.80 -3.94
N TRP A 58 -10.54 -9.60 -2.61
CA TRP A 58 -11.63 -8.92 -1.91
C TRP A 58 -11.80 -7.47 -2.40
N LYS A 59 -13.03 -6.98 -2.42
CA LYS A 59 -13.39 -5.64 -2.94
C LYS A 59 -12.53 -4.54 -2.32
N TRP A 60 -12.34 -4.58 -0.99
CA TRP A 60 -11.56 -3.57 -0.28
C TRP A 60 -10.06 -3.70 -0.56
N SER A 61 -9.54 -4.92 -0.75
CA SER A 61 -8.15 -5.11 -1.16
C SER A 61 -7.85 -4.50 -2.52
N VAL A 62 -8.77 -4.60 -3.49
CA VAL A 62 -8.67 -3.89 -4.78
C VAL A 62 -8.61 -2.37 -4.56
N TYR A 63 -9.42 -1.83 -3.64
CA TYR A 63 -9.43 -0.40 -3.35
C TYR A 63 -8.18 0.07 -2.62
N ILE A 64 -7.66 -0.71 -1.69
CA ILE A 64 -6.40 -0.43 -0.99
C ILE A 64 -5.26 -0.36 -2.00
N ARG A 65 -5.15 -1.33 -2.92
CA ARG A 65 -4.11 -1.29 -3.97
C ARG A 65 -4.19 -0.04 -4.84
N ALA A 66 -5.39 0.36 -5.22
CA ALA A 66 -5.60 1.59 -5.98
C ALA A 66 -5.33 2.86 -5.14
N ALA A 67 -5.69 2.87 -3.85
CA ALA A 67 -5.45 3.98 -2.94
C ALA A 67 -3.96 4.21 -2.70
N VAL A 68 -3.19 3.14 -2.46
CA VAL A 68 -1.72 3.22 -2.33
C VAL A 68 -1.09 3.87 -3.55
N ARG A 69 -1.55 3.53 -4.77
CA ARG A 69 -1.08 4.20 -6.00
C ARG A 69 -1.49 5.67 -6.06
N LYS A 70 -2.76 5.99 -5.79
CA LYS A 70 -3.28 7.37 -5.84
C LYS A 70 -2.59 8.28 -4.82
N GLU A 71 -2.27 7.75 -3.64
CA GLU A 71 -1.53 8.45 -2.58
C GLU A 71 -0.01 8.43 -2.77
N LYS A 72 0.50 8.01 -3.95
CA LYS A 72 1.93 7.92 -4.27
C LYS A 72 2.73 7.08 -3.25
N GLY A 73 2.12 6.01 -2.74
CA GLY A 73 2.75 5.11 -1.78
C GLY A 73 3.73 4.11 -2.39
N LEU A 74 3.66 3.85 -3.71
CA LEU A 74 4.56 2.89 -4.36
C LEU A 74 6.04 3.31 -4.29
N PRO A 75 6.42 4.58 -4.58
CA PRO A 75 7.79 5.06 -4.37
C PRO A 75 8.28 4.91 -2.92
N ILE A 76 7.43 5.22 -1.92
CA ILE A 76 7.79 5.07 -0.49
C ILE A 76 8.16 3.61 -0.18
N LEU A 77 7.34 2.67 -0.64
CA LEU A 77 7.63 1.24 -0.47
C LEU A 77 8.90 0.82 -1.21
N VAL A 78 9.16 1.33 -2.40
CA VAL A 78 10.38 1.02 -3.16
C VAL A 78 11.63 1.57 -2.46
N GLU A 79 11.58 2.78 -1.90
CA GLU A 79 12.70 3.35 -1.14
C GLU A 79 13.03 2.52 0.11
N LEU A 80 12.00 2.04 0.81
CA LEU A 80 12.17 1.19 2.00
C LEU A 80 12.82 -0.17 1.70
N LEU A 81 12.89 -0.62 0.43
CA LEU A 81 13.68 -1.80 0.07
C LEU A 81 15.18 -1.60 0.21
N ARG A 82 15.65 -0.35 0.33
CA ARG A 82 17.08 0.00 0.38
C ARG A 82 17.62 0.17 1.80
N ILE A 83 16.80 -0.02 2.82
CA ILE A 83 17.22 0.16 4.22
C ILE A 83 17.92 -1.10 4.74
N ASP A 84 18.81 -0.90 5.71
CA ASP A 84 19.55 -1.98 6.37
C ASP A 84 18.71 -2.63 7.49
N ASN A 85 17.60 -3.28 7.11
CA ASN A 85 16.75 -4.04 8.03
C ASN A 85 15.94 -5.12 7.31
N ASP A 86 16.37 -6.38 7.43
CA ASP A 86 15.75 -7.51 6.75
C ASP A 86 14.25 -7.70 7.04
N ARG A 87 13.83 -7.42 8.29
CA ARG A 87 12.42 -7.57 8.69
C ARG A 87 11.52 -6.58 7.96
N VAL A 88 11.92 -5.32 7.94
CA VAL A 88 11.20 -4.27 7.20
C VAL A 88 11.25 -4.54 5.70
N VAL A 89 12.42 -4.88 5.14
CA VAL A 89 12.57 -5.19 3.71
C VAL A 89 11.67 -6.35 3.30
N CYS A 90 11.59 -7.42 4.11
CA CYS A 90 10.70 -8.56 3.85
C CYS A 90 9.21 -8.18 3.86
N ALA A 91 8.80 -7.40 4.86
CA ALA A 91 7.41 -6.93 4.99
C ALA A 91 7.01 -6.04 3.79
N VAL A 92 7.90 -5.12 3.40
CA VAL A 92 7.72 -4.18 2.28
C VAL A 92 7.71 -4.90 0.94
N ALA A 93 8.68 -5.80 0.69
CA ALA A 93 8.73 -6.60 -0.54
C ALA A 93 7.44 -7.43 -0.71
N THR A 94 6.95 -7.98 0.39
CA THR A 94 5.70 -8.74 0.38
C THR A 94 4.47 -7.84 0.18
N ALA A 95 4.46 -6.64 0.76
CA ALA A 95 3.43 -5.65 0.46
C ALA A 95 3.42 -5.28 -1.04
N LEU A 96 4.58 -4.99 -1.63
CA LEU A 96 4.74 -4.70 -3.06
C LEU A 96 4.28 -5.86 -3.95
N ARG A 97 4.59 -7.10 -3.59
CA ARG A 97 4.07 -8.30 -4.26
C ARG A 97 2.55 -8.30 -4.30
N ASN A 98 1.89 -7.97 -3.18
CA ASN A 98 0.43 -7.89 -3.14
C ASN A 98 -0.09 -6.66 -3.92
N MET A 99 0.59 -5.51 -3.87
CA MET A 99 0.23 -4.33 -4.66
C MET A 99 0.24 -4.63 -6.16
N ALA A 100 1.19 -5.44 -6.64
CA ALA A 100 1.33 -5.83 -8.04
C ALA A 100 0.20 -6.74 -8.57
N LEU A 101 -0.75 -7.16 -7.71
CA LEU A 101 -2.01 -7.78 -8.16
C LEU A 101 -2.91 -6.79 -8.91
N ASP A 102 -2.73 -5.47 -8.73
CA ASP A 102 -3.28 -4.46 -9.63
C ASP A 102 -2.31 -4.24 -10.80
N ILE A 103 -2.76 -4.45 -12.03
CA ILE A 103 -1.93 -4.38 -13.25
C ILE A 103 -1.23 -3.02 -13.38
N ARG A 104 -1.90 -1.92 -13.02
CA ARG A 104 -1.33 -0.57 -13.10
C ARG A 104 -0.25 -0.36 -12.05
N ASN A 105 -0.42 -0.96 -10.87
CA ASN A 105 0.64 -0.95 -9.86
C ASN A 105 1.84 -1.75 -10.34
N LYS A 106 1.60 -2.92 -10.96
CA LYS A 106 2.66 -3.77 -11.50
C LYS A 106 3.54 -3.03 -12.51
N GLU A 107 2.93 -2.29 -13.44
CA GLU A 107 3.64 -1.48 -14.43
C GLU A 107 4.50 -0.40 -13.76
N LEU A 108 3.91 0.36 -12.83
CA LEU A 108 4.63 1.43 -12.12
C LEU A 108 5.77 0.88 -11.26
N ILE A 109 5.55 -0.19 -10.50
CA ILE A 109 6.60 -0.83 -9.69
C ILE A 109 7.77 -1.27 -10.59
N GLY A 110 7.49 -1.81 -11.78
CA GLY A 110 8.52 -2.17 -12.75
C GLY A 110 9.37 -0.99 -13.19
N THR A 111 8.75 0.17 -13.40
CA THR A 111 9.47 1.42 -13.73
C THR A 111 10.31 1.93 -12.56
N GLU A 112 9.76 1.95 -11.34
CA GLU A 112 10.45 2.46 -10.14
C GLU A 112 11.64 1.58 -9.71
N LEU A 113 11.59 0.28 -10.00
CA LEU A 113 12.67 -0.68 -9.69
C LEU A 113 13.71 -0.80 -10.81
N SER A 114 13.40 -0.34 -12.02
CA SER A 114 14.37 -0.32 -13.11
C SER A 114 15.41 0.77 -12.83
N PRO A 115 16.72 0.50 -12.99
CA PRO A 115 17.72 1.55 -12.95
C PRO A 115 17.34 2.61 -13.99
N SER A 116 17.30 3.88 -13.59
CA SER A 116 17.12 4.99 -14.52
C SER A 116 18.16 4.86 -15.63
N VAL A 117 17.70 4.57 -16.85
CA VAL A 117 18.55 4.46 -18.06
C VAL A 117 18.99 5.85 -18.50
#